data_AF-A0A7K5KIT8-F1
#
_entry.id   AF-A0A7K5KIT8-F1
#
_cell.length_a   1.000
_cell.length_b   1.000
_cell.length_c   1.000
_cell.angle_alpha   90.00
_cell.angle_beta   90.00
_cell.angle_gamma   90.00
#
_symmetry.space_group_name_H-M   'P 1'
#
loop_
_entity.id
_entity.type
_entity.pdbx_description
1 polymer ?
#
loop_
_entity_poly.entity_id
_entity_poly.type
_entity_poly.pdbx_seq_one_letter_code
_entity_poly.pdbx_strand_id
1 'polypeptide(L)'
;PKALPVAREPMLLMAVTEFVANSAAFTYFTAGALRRNISSDMLPQRFPLQLTTKSMGVFSPQLQERYGDQPMELHLWARRQPLLSCHPDALHGTLFSSAEAFVVLPNTTRVPVFLLNIDANVTGKPTITRNRLGGTVRLTG
;
A
#
# COMPACT_ATOMS: atom_id res chain seq x y z
N PRO A 1 -9.73 -18.00 23.56
CA PRO A 1 -10.62 -17.15 24.39
C PRO A 1 -9.82 -16.06 25.12
N LYS A 2 -10.08 -14.78 24.83
CA LYS A 2 -9.37 -13.65 25.46
C LYS A 2 -10.28 -13.04 26.53
N ALA A 3 -9.88 -13.09 27.80
CA ALA A 3 -10.64 -12.56 28.93
C ALA A 3 -10.53 -11.03 28.99
N LEU A 4 -11.61 -10.35 29.38
CA LEU A 4 -11.72 -8.89 29.37
C LEU A 4 -11.75 -8.38 30.82
N PRO A 5 -10.93 -7.38 31.18
CA PRO A 5 -10.91 -6.86 32.54
C PRO A 5 -12.16 -6.02 32.81
N VAL A 6 -12.80 -6.27 33.96
CA VAL A 6 -13.95 -5.52 34.46
C VAL A 6 -13.44 -4.20 35.04
N ALA A 7 -13.49 -3.12 34.25
CA ALA A 7 -13.25 -1.77 34.72
C ALA A 7 -14.39 -0.86 34.25
N ARG A 8 -15.21 -0.40 35.21
CA ARG A 8 -16.30 0.61 35.10
C ARG A 8 -17.15 0.50 33.83
N GLU A 9 -18.23 -0.27 33.97
CA GLU A 9 -19.08 -0.85 32.93
C GLU A 9 -19.43 0.06 31.75
N PRO A 10 -18.78 -0.10 30.59
CA PRO A 10 -19.37 0.33 29.32
C PRO A 10 -20.62 -0.51 29.04
N MET A 11 -21.68 0.11 28.50
CA MET A 11 -22.96 -0.58 28.16
C MET A 11 -22.78 -1.73 27.16
N LEU A 12 -21.70 -1.73 26.40
CA LEU A 12 -21.34 -2.78 25.46
C LEU A 12 -19.83 -2.94 25.44
N LEU A 13 -19.37 -4.18 25.49
CA LEU A 13 -17.96 -4.51 25.37
C LEU A 13 -17.77 -5.48 24.19
N MET A 14 -16.96 -5.08 23.21
CA MET A 14 -16.75 -5.80 21.97
C MET A 14 -15.29 -6.21 21.85
N ALA A 15 -15.06 -7.50 21.60
CA ALA A 15 -13.73 -8.02 21.29
C ALA A 15 -13.61 -8.22 19.78
N VAL A 16 -12.71 -7.46 19.15
CA VAL A 16 -12.34 -7.66 17.75
C VAL A 16 -11.03 -8.43 17.70
N THR A 17 -11.01 -9.54 16.98
CA THR A 17 -9.82 -10.38 16.81
C THR A 17 -9.12 -10.08 15.50
N GLU A 18 -7.85 -10.44 15.40
CA GLU A 18 -7.08 -10.35 14.16
C GLU A 18 -7.72 -11.12 12.99
N PHE A 19 -8.56 -12.13 13.29
CA PHE A 19 -9.33 -12.87 12.29
C PHE A 19 -10.26 -11.96 11.46
N VAL A 20 -10.88 -10.95 12.10
CA VAL A 20 -11.74 -9.98 11.40
C VAL A 20 -10.91 -9.16 10.39
N ALA A 21 -9.73 -8.72 10.79
CA ALA A 21 -8.84 -7.94 9.93
C ALA A 21 -8.26 -8.79 8.79
N ASN A 22 -7.83 -10.02 9.10
CA ASN A 22 -7.26 -10.96 8.11
C ASN A 22 -8.31 -11.46 7.11
N SER A 23 -9.56 -11.69 7.52
CA SER A 23 -10.64 -12.06 6.59
C SER A 23 -11.00 -10.93 5.63
N ALA A 24 -10.98 -9.67 6.10
CA ALA A 24 -11.10 -8.51 5.23
C ALA A 24 -9.93 -8.43 4.23
N ALA A 25 -8.69 -8.55 4.72
CA ALA A 25 -7.50 -8.55 3.88
C ALA A 25 -7.53 -9.65 2.80
N PHE A 26 -7.99 -10.86 3.16
CA PHE A 26 -8.23 -11.96 2.21
C PHE A 26 -9.23 -11.55 1.14
N THR A 27 -10.40 -11.05 1.54
CA THR A 27 -11.48 -10.68 0.63
C THR A 27 -11.03 -9.61 -0.38
N TYR A 28 -10.37 -8.55 0.08
CA TYR A 28 -9.86 -7.49 -0.80
C TYR A 28 -8.75 -7.99 -1.74
N PHE A 29 -7.89 -8.89 -1.25
CA PHE A 29 -6.85 -9.52 -2.08
C PHE A 29 -7.48 -10.41 -3.17
N THR A 30 -8.40 -11.31 -2.80
CA THR A 30 -9.06 -12.21 -3.74
C THR A 30 -9.95 -11.48 -4.75
N ALA A 31 -10.53 -10.35 -4.36
CA ALA A 31 -11.30 -9.50 -5.26
C ALA A 31 -10.42 -8.72 -6.27
N GLY A 32 -9.09 -8.78 -6.15
CA GLY A 32 -8.18 -7.99 -6.98
C GLY A 32 -8.29 -6.47 -6.73
N ALA A 33 -8.82 -6.08 -5.58
CA ALA A 33 -9.01 -4.67 -5.21
C ALA A 33 -7.72 -4.01 -4.72
N LEU A 34 -6.73 -4.82 -4.28
CA LEU A 34 -5.42 -4.36 -3.83
C LEU A 34 -4.47 -4.09 -5.02
N ARG A 35 -4.87 -3.20 -5.91
CA ARG A 35 -4.06 -2.72 -7.04
C ARG A 35 -4.27 -1.23 -7.28
N ARG A 36 -3.23 -0.54 -7.75
CA ARG A 36 -3.28 0.89 -8.05
C ARG A 36 -2.31 1.22 -9.17
N ASN A 37 -2.81 1.95 -10.16
CA ASN A 37 -1.96 2.53 -11.19
C ASN A 37 -1.70 3.99 -10.81
N ILE A 38 -0.44 4.38 -10.82
CA ILE A 38 0.02 5.75 -10.53
C ILE A 38 0.67 6.28 -11.80
N SER A 39 0.07 7.31 -12.38
CA SER A 39 0.60 8.03 -13.53
C SER A 39 1.29 9.32 -13.09
N SER A 40 2.10 9.90 -13.98
CA SER A 40 2.86 11.12 -13.68
C SER A 40 1.99 12.31 -13.25
N ASP A 41 0.75 12.41 -13.74
CA ASP A 41 -0.20 13.48 -13.42
C ASP A 41 -0.79 13.37 -12.00
N MET A 42 -0.71 12.18 -11.38
CA MET A 42 -1.16 11.98 -10.00
C MET A 42 -0.18 12.54 -8.97
N LEU A 43 1.08 12.78 -9.36
CA LEU A 43 2.08 13.32 -8.45
C LEU A 43 1.95 14.85 -8.34
N PRO A 44 1.99 15.41 -7.11
CA PRO A 44 2.02 16.85 -6.94
C PRO A 44 3.23 17.47 -7.65
N GLN A 45 3.06 18.63 -8.29
CA GLN A 45 4.17 19.35 -8.94
C GLN A 45 5.33 19.69 -7.98
N ARG A 46 5.04 19.81 -6.68
CA ARG A 46 6.04 20.07 -5.62
C ARG A 46 6.84 18.84 -5.22
N PHE A 47 6.44 17.65 -5.66
CA PHE A 47 7.16 16.42 -5.35
C PHE A 47 8.47 16.38 -6.16
N PRO A 48 9.63 16.17 -5.51
CA PRO A 48 10.93 16.31 -6.17
C PRO A 48 11.22 15.23 -7.21
N LEU A 49 10.54 14.09 -7.13
CA LEU A 49 10.71 12.95 -8.03
C LEU A 49 9.48 12.80 -8.91
N GLN A 50 9.48 13.47 -10.06
CA GLN A 50 8.39 13.30 -11.03
C GLN A 50 8.46 11.90 -11.65
N LEU A 51 7.31 11.34 -12.05
CA LEU A 51 7.27 10.03 -12.71
C LEU A 51 7.62 10.16 -14.19
N THR A 52 8.84 10.60 -14.48
CA THR A 52 9.38 10.73 -15.85
C THR A 52 10.71 10.03 -15.97
N THR A 53 11.04 9.58 -17.19
CA THR A 53 12.33 8.92 -17.46
C THR A 53 13.52 9.83 -17.17
N LYS A 54 13.36 11.15 -17.33
CA LYS A 54 14.37 12.15 -16.98
C LYS A 54 14.61 12.21 -15.47
N SER A 55 13.55 12.26 -14.66
CA SER A 55 13.67 12.26 -13.19
C SER A 55 14.20 10.92 -12.67
N MET A 56 13.78 9.82 -13.28
CA MET A 56 14.26 8.47 -12.95
C MET A 56 15.68 8.20 -13.44
N GLY A 57 16.20 8.99 -14.37
CA GLY A 57 17.59 8.96 -14.84
C GLY A 57 18.62 9.09 -13.71
N VAL A 58 18.25 9.74 -12.61
CA VAL A 58 19.09 9.84 -11.39
C VAL A 58 19.32 8.46 -10.76
N PHE A 59 18.34 7.56 -10.84
CA PHE A 59 18.45 6.19 -10.31
C PHE A 59 18.89 5.17 -11.37
N SER A 60 18.47 5.38 -12.63
CA SER A 60 18.78 4.50 -13.75
C SER A 60 19.05 5.33 -15.02
N PRO A 61 20.31 5.69 -15.29
CA PRO A 61 20.68 6.55 -16.43
C PRO A 61 20.24 5.96 -17.79
N GLN A 62 20.23 4.64 -17.89
CA GLN A 62 19.83 3.89 -19.08
C GLN A 62 18.39 4.20 -19.54
N LEU A 63 17.49 4.57 -18.62
CA LEU A 63 16.13 4.97 -18.96
C LEU A 63 16.10 6.28 -19.74
N GLN A 64 16.87 7.27 -19.30
CA GLN A 64 16.95 8.56 -19.95
C GLN A 64 17.68 8.45 -21.29
N GLU A 65 18.75 7.66 -21.38
CA GLU A 65 19.49 7.45 -22.63
C GLU A 65 18.63 6.77 -23.71
N ARG A 66 17.83 5.77 -23.32
CA ARG A 66 17.05 4.96 -24.27
C ARG A 66 15.73 5.61 -24.68
N TYR A 67 15.06 6.32 -23.76
CA TYR A 67 13.71 6.84 -23.98
C TYR A 67 13.62 8.38 -23.96
N GLY A 68 14.68 9.10 -23.58
CA GLY A 68 14.66 10.56 -23.49
C GLY A 68 13.85 11.06 -22.29
N ASP A 69 13.01 12.07 -22.50
CA ASP A 69 12.07 12.60 -21.49
C ASP A 69 10.63 12.17 -21.84
N GLN A 70 10.20 11.07 -21.24
CA GLN A 70 8.88 10.47 -21.44
C GLN A 70 8.18 10.28 -20.09
N PRO A 71 6.84 10.40 -20.05
CA PRO A 71 6.07 10.08 -18.87
C PRO A 71 6.17 8.59 -18.56
N MET A 72 6.14 8.28 -17.27
CA MET A 72 6.10 6.91 -16.78
C MET A 72 4.76 6.64 -16.11
N GLU A 73 4.45 5.35 -15.96
CA GLU A 73 3.37 4.84 -15.13
C GLU A 73 3.93 3.77 -14.18
N LEU A 74 3.42 3.69 -12.96
CA LEU A 74 3.76 2.67 -11.98
C LEU A 74 2.50 1.87 -11.65
N HIS A 75 2.52 0.58 -11.96
CA HIS A 75 1.43 -0.34 -11.62
C HIS A 75 1.78 -1.07 -10.34
N LEU A 76 1.02 -0.84 -9.28
CA LEU A 76 1.19 -1.50 -7.99
C LEU A 76 0.11 -2.54 -7.79
N TRP A 77 0.48 -3.70 -7.25
CA TRP A 77 -0.47 -4.73 -6.83
C TRP A 77 0.05 -5.50 -5.63
N ALA A 78 -0.87 -6.08 -4.85
CA ALA A 78 -0.51 -7.04 -3.81
C ALA A 78 -0.08 -8.37 -4.45
N ARG A 79 1.11 -8.86 -4.10
CA ARG A 79 1.59 -10.20 -4.48
C ARG A 79 0.95 -11.29 -3.65
N ARG A 80 0.68 -10.99 -2.37
CA ARG A 80 0.11 -11.91 -1.39
C ARG A 80 -0.87 -11.16 -0.51
N GLN A 81 -1.77 -11.91 0.13
CA GLN A 81 -2.64 -11.39 1.16
C GLN A 81 -1.82 -10.69 2.27
N PRO A 82 -2.17 -9.44 2.64
CA PRO A 82 -1.65 -8.79 3.83
C PRO A 82 -1.96 -9.60 5.10
N LEU A 83 -0.96 -9.77 5.97
CA LEU A 83 -1.14 -10.43 7.26
C LEU A 83 -1.17 -9.38 8.35
N LEU A 84 -2.16 -9.45 9.24
CA LEU A 84 -2.35 -8.52 10.34
C LEU A 84 -2.37 -9.28 11.68
N SER A 85 -1.64 -8.79 12.68
CA SER A 85 -1.59 -9.35 14.02
C SER A 85 -1.94 -8.30 15.07
N CYS A 86 -2.78 -8.69 16.04
CA CYS A 86 -3.22 -7.79 17.12
C CYS A 86 -2.32 -7.92 18.34
N HIS A 87 -1.49 -6.90 18.61
CA HIS A 87 -0.70 -6.81 19.84
C HIS A 87 -1.35 -5.83 20.84
N PRO A 88 -1.02 -5.90 22.14
CA PRO A 88 -1.57 -5.01 23.16
C PRO A 88 -1.29 -3.52 22.92
N ASP A 89 -0.16 -3.24 22.29
CA ASP A 89 0.39 -1.93 21.99
C ASP A 89 -0.07 -1.37 20.63
N ALA A 90 -0.16 -2.23 19.61
CA ALA A 90 -0.62 -1.85 18.28
C ALA A 90 -1.12 -3.03 17.43
N LEU A 91 -1.79 -2.71 16.33
CA LEU A 91 -1.96 -3.64 15.22
C LEU A 91 -0.67 -3.65 14.42
N HIS A 92 -0.10 -4.82 14.14
CA HIS A 92 1.02 -4.97 13.23
C HIS A 92 0.54 -5.64 11.96
N GLY A 93 1.23 -5.39 10.85
CA GLY A 93 0.99 -6.12 9.63
C GLY A 93 2.17 -6.13 8.70
N THR A 94 2.09 -7.01 7.71
CA THR A 94 3.07 -7.11 6.64
C THR A 94 2.35 -7.02 5.31
N LEU A 95 2.83 -6.11 4.47
CA LEU A 95 2.38 -5.89 3.11
C LEU A 95 3.40 -6.49 2.14
N PHE A 96 2.91 -7.31 1.21
CA PHE A 96 3.72 -7.89 0.13
C PHE A 96 3.19 -7.37 -1.20
N SER A 97 3.83 -6.35 -1.75
CA SER A 97 3.42 -5.74 -3.02
C SER A 97 4.50 -5.86 -4.08
N SER A 98 4.07 -5.67 -5.33
CA SER A 98 4.93 -5.44 -6.47
C SER A 98 4.57 -4.11 -7.10
N ALA A 99 5.56 -3.45 -7.66
CA ALA A 99 5.42 -2.25 -8.45
C ALA A 99 6.17 -2.42 -9.76
N GLU A 100 5.47 -2.43 -10.88
CA GLU A 100 6.06 -2.47 -12.21
C GLU A 100 6.00 -1.10 -12.86
N ALA A 101 7.15 -0.64 -13.34
CA ALA A 101 7.27 0.65 -14.00
C ALA A 101 7.19 0.48 -15.52
N PHE A 102 6.44 1.37 -16.14
CA PHE A 102 6.25 1.46 -17.58
C PHE A 102 6.68 2.82 -18.09
N VAL A 103 7.32 2.86 -19.25
CA VAL A 103 7.48 4.09 -20.02
C VAL A 103 6.32 4.18 -20.99
N VAL A 104 5.64 5.33 -21.01
CA VAL A 104 4.55 5.61 -21.95
C VAL A 104 5.14 6.33 -23.14
N LEU A 105 5.19 5.65 -24.28
CA LEU A 105 5.67 6.20 -25.54
C LEU A 105 4.63 7.15 -26.17
N PRO A 106 5.02 8.04 -27.12
CA PRO A 106 4.10 8.95 -27.79
C PRO A 106 2.95 8.26 -28.53
N ASN A 107 3.13 7.00 -28.91
CA ASN A 107 2.12 6.14 -29.52
C ASN A 107 1.19 5.47 -28.48
N THR A 108 1.18 5.93 -27.23
CA THR A 108 0.44 5.38 -26.09
C THR A 108 0.79 3.94 -25.70
N THR A 109 1.87 3.40 -26.28
CA THR A 109 2.35 2.05 -25.94
C THR A 109 3.11 2.10 -24.62
N ARG A 110 2.82 1.12 -23.76
CA ARG A 110 3.48 0.95 -22.47
C ARG A 110 4.61 -0.05 -22.61
N VAL A 111 5.84 0.37 -22.32
CA VAL A 111 7.01 -0.50 -22.34
C VAL A 111 7.44 -0.78 -20.91
N PRO A 112 7.41 -2.04 -20.42
CA PRO A 112 7.87 -2.37 -19.09
C PRO A 112 9.37 -2.14 -18.99
N VAL A 113 9.82 -1.51 -17.90
CA VAL A 113 11.24 -1.18 -17.71
C VAL A 113 11.88 -1.86 -16.52
N PHE A 114 11.17 -1.98 -15.39
CA PHE A 114 11.65 -2.71 -14.23
C PHE A 114 10.49 -3.12 -13.31
N LEU A 115 10.74 -4.15 -12.49
CA LEU A 115 9.82 -4.67 -11.48
C LEU A 115 10.47 -4.56 -10.11
N LEU A 116 9.75 -3.93 -9.16
CA LEU A 116 10.14 -3.82 -7.76
C LEU A 116 9.26 -4.72 -6.91
N ASN A 117 9.88 -5.48 -6.04
CA ASN A 117 9.21 -6.25 -5.00
C ASN A 117 9.35 -5.50 -3.68
N ILE A 118 8.22 -5.15 -3.07
CA ILE A 118 8.17 -4.29 -1.88
C ILE A 118 7.55 -5.10 -0.76
N ASP A 119 8.35 -5.41 0.25
CA ASP A 119 7.90 -6.05 1.48
C ASP A 119 8.06 -5.05 2.61
N ALA A 120 6.95 -4.62 3.19
CA ALA A 120 6.93 -3.56 4.18
C ALA A 120 6.13 -3.99 5.42
N ASN A 121 6.69 -3.67 6.58
CA ASN A 121 5.95 -3.79 7.83
C ASN A 121 5.13 -2.51 8.06
N VAL A 122 3.94 -2.69 8.61
CA VAL A 122 3.04 -1.62 8.99
C VAL A 122 2.62 -1.78 10.44
N THR A 123 2.35 -0.66 11.08
CA THR A 123 1.71 -0.60 12.38
C THR A 123 0.50 0.31 12.32
N GLY A 124 -0.48 0.07 13.16
CA GLY A 124 -1.73 0.79 13.15
C GLY A 124 -2.42 0.81 14.49
N LYS A 125 -3.27 1.82 14.69
CA LYS A 125 -4.14 1.90 15.86
C LYS A 125 -5.60 1.82 15.41
N PRO A 126 -6.39 0.85 15.90
CA PRO A 126 -7.81 0.80 15.64
C PRO A 126 -8.51 1.96 16.35
N THR A 127 -9.53 2.51 15.72
CA THR A 127 -10.36 3.59 16.29
C THR A 127 -11.83 3.28 16.04
N ILE A 128 -12.70 3.68 16.96
CA ILE A 128 -14.14 3.60 16.76
C ILE A 128 -14.67 5.03 16.70
N THR A 129 -15.34 5.37 15.61
CA THR A 129 -15.91 6.71 15.42
C THR A 129 -17.25 6.57 14.70
N ARG A 130 -18.31 7.15 15.28
CA ARG A 130 -19.68 7.10 14.73
C ARG A 130 -20.12 5.67 14.37
N ASN A 131 -19.94 4.73 15.30
CA ASN A 131 -20.28 3.30 15.14
C ASN A 131 -19.55 2.60 13.98
N ARG A 132 -18.42 3.14 13.51
CA ARG A 132 -17.56 2.49 12.51
C ARG A 132 -16.23 2.13 13.14
N LEU A 133 -15.80 0.89 12.90
CA LEU A 133 -14.43 0.46 13.16
C LEU A 133 -13.55 1.00 12.04
N GLY A 134 -12.63 1.86 12.40
CA GLY A 134 -11.58 2.37 11.52
C GLY A 134 -10.21 2.07 12.11
N GLY A 135 -9.20 2.63 11.46
CA GLY A 135 -7.85 2.56 11.97
C GLY A 135 -6.91 3.49 11.22
N THR A 136 -5.76 3.70 11.82
CA THR A 136 -4.63 4.35 11.17
C THR A 136 -3.64 3.30 10.72
N VAL A 137 -2.95 3.56 9.62
CA VAL A 137 -1.85 2.71 9.13
C VAL A 137 -0.61 3.59 9.00
N ARG A 138 0.52 3.08 9.46
CA ARG A 138 1.83 3.71 9.39
C ARG A 138 2.83 2.66 8.92
N LEU A 139 3.73 3.04 8.02
CA LEU A 139 4.86 2.20 7.65
C LEU A 139 5.88 2.20 8.79
N THR A 140 6.38 1.02 9.13
CA THR A 140 7.51 0.85 10.03
C THR A 140 8.78 0.89 9.18
N GLY A 141 9.52 1.99 9.27
CA GLY A 141 10.83 2.17 8.63
C GLY A 141 11.97 1.86 9.57
#